data_AF-A0A4Q2SG26-F1
#
_entry.id   AF-A0A4Q2SG26-F1
#
_cell.length_a   1.000
_cell.length_b   1.000
_cell.length_c   1.000
_cell.angle_alpha   90.00
_cell.angle_beta   90.00
_cell.angle_gamma   90.00
#
_symmetry.space_group_name_H-M   'P 1'
#
loop_
_entity.id
_entity.type
_entity.pdbx_description
1 polymer ?
#
loop_
_entity_poly.entity_id
_entity_poly.type
_entity_poly.pdbx_seq_one_letter_code
_entity_poly.pdbx_strand_id
1 'polypeptide(L)'
;MSLSVALGLGVAVSLFLTSSRTVVLVGHDTVVRPTLAKDAVVETGPLLPDFRFRDVGPLGVTLTLGKTEVGSIEELVERYALIAGDPRAPIDKVQDVVLDMAVSAALRGLGVGLVPVAFFLLLGRHRRGELFRGVRTRQGLVALPLLMVLPVLVWQPWESDEETQEEQGSWQTLAELAGPDVVLPAEVRDIEVRTGPVTTQSRRLVLSAIDTYDRSREFYSAAAESAADLVDLGLREPEEGETVALLVSDRHDNIGMDRVARAIGDAAGASVVLNAGDDTSTGQPWEAFSLDSVQSAFADWERFGVAGNHDHGTFVSTYLADQGWTMLDGEVVEAPWGGTVLGVDDPRSSGLGNWRDETGLSFAEVGDRLADDACAAAEDGERVSTVLVHDANLGDEALARGCVDLVVGGHTHVQSGPEAVEGEDGATGYSWTNGTTGGAAYAIALGSKPRRDAEVSLVTYADGRPVGLQWVRLRTDGSWRVGEWEPVTPAPFTPDL
;
A
#
# COMPACT_ATOMS: atom_id res chain seq x y z
N MET A 1 3.74 -44.76 3.86
CA MET A 1 3.37 -43.49 4.51
C MET A 1 4.61 -42.61 4.72
N SER A 2 5.62 -43.02 5.50
CA SER A 2 6.83 -42.21 5.72
C SER A 2 7.58 -41.82 4.43
N LEU A 3 7.68 -42.74 3.46
CA LEU A 3 8.32 -42.45 2.16
C LEU A 3 7.52 -41.43 1.33
N SER A 4 6.19 -41.48 1.40
CA SER A 4 5.29 -40.55 0.72
C SER A 4 5.36 -39.14 1.31
N VAL A 5 5.47 -39.05 2.64
CA VAL A 5 5.66 -37.78 3.36
C VAL A 5 7.03 -37.19 3.03
N ALA A 6 8.10 -38.01 3.08
CA ALA A 6 9.44 -37.57 2.73
C ALA A 6 9.54 -37.09 1.27
N LEU A 7 8.89 -37.78 0.33
CA LEU A 7 8.80 -37.38 -1.07
C LEU A 7 8.06 -36.05 -1.21
N GLY A 8 6.89 -35.91 -0.58
CA GLY A 8 6.10 -34.68 -0.66
C GLY A 8 6.84 -33.48 -0.06
N LEU A 9 7.52 -33.67 1.06
CA LEU A 9 8.33 -32.64 1.71
C LEU A 9 9.54 -32.25 0.84
N GLY A 10 10.26 -33.22 0.29
CA GLY A 10 11.40 -32.96 -0.58
C GLY A 10 11.01 -32.18 -1.84
N VAL A 11 9.86 -32.54 -2.44
CA VAL A 11 9.31 -31.80 -3.59
C VAL A 11 8.86 -30.41 -3.19
N ALA A 12 8.20 -30.24 -2.04
CA ALA A 12 7.79 -28.92 -1.55
C ALA A 12 9.00 -27.99 -1.35
N VAL A 13 10.04 -28.46 -0.65
CA VAL A 13 11.26 -27.67 -0.41
C VAL A 13 11.96 -27.34 -1.73
N SER A 14 12.07 -28.31 -2.63
CA SER A 14 12.68 -28.07 -3.95
C SER A 14 11.89 -27.03 -4.74
N LEU A 15 10.57 -27.17 -4.85
CA LEU A 15 9.73 -26.24 -5.58
C LEU A 15 9.79 -24.84 -4.99
N PHE A 16 9.80 -24.72 -3.66
CA PHE A 16 9.93 -23.44 -2.97
C PHE A 16 11.25 -22.76 -3.36
N LEU A 17 12.38 -23.43 -3.19
CA LEU A 17 13.71 -22.85 -3.44
C LEU A 17 13.99 -22.58 -4.92
N THR A 18 13.35 -23.28 -5.85
CA THR A 18 13.48 -23.03 -7.29
C THR A 18 12.40 -22.11 -7.85
N SER A 19 11.45 -21.67 -7.03
CA SER A 19 10.37 -20.78 -7.47
C SER A 19 10.79 -19.32 -7.43
N SER A 20 10.17 -18.52 -8.29
CA SER A 20 10.26 -17.08 -8.25
C SER A 20 8.88 -16.47 -8.47
N ARG A 21 8.68 -15.25 -7.97
CA ARG A 21 7.48 -14.47 -8.23
C ARG A 21 7.85 -13.04 -8.56
N THR A 22 7.23 -12.49 -9.60
CA THR A 22 7.37 -11.07 -9.93
C THR A 22 6.27 -10.29 -9.23
N VAL A 23 6.65 -9.25 -8.50
CA VAL A 23 5.74 -8.31 -7.83
C VAL A 23 6.27 -6.89 -7.99
N VAL A 24 5.40 -5.88 -7.90
CA VAL A 24 5.87 -4.49 -7.88
C VAL A 24 6.26 -4.12 -6.46
N LEU A 25 7.54 -3.81 -6.25
CA LEU A 25 8.12 -3.45 -4.96
C LEU A 25 8.99 -2.20 -5.13
N VAL A 26 8.79 -1.18 -4.29
CA VAL A 26 9.53 0.10 -4.36
C VAL A 26 9.47 0.74 -5.77
N GLY A 27 8.40 0.50 -6.51
CA GLY A 27 8.22 0.99 -7.88
C GLY A 27 8.98 0.25 -8.98
N HIS A 28 9.50 -0.95 -8.70
CA HIS A 28 10.13 -1.82 -9.68
C HIS A 28 9.38 -3.14 -9.82
N ASP A 29 9.32 -3.65 -11.05
CA ASP A 29 9.07 -5.07 -11.27
C ASP A 29 10.18 -5.88 -10.60
N THR A 30 9.88 -6.47 -9.45
CA THR A 30 10.86 -7.14 -8.60
C THR A 30 10.64 -8.65 -8.63
N VAL A 31 11.69 -9.39 -8.98
CA VAL A 31 11.68 -10.85 -8.93
C VAL A 31 12.12 -11.31 -7.54
N VAL A 32 11.18 -11.87 -6.79
CA VAL A 32 11.38 -12.42 -5.45
C VAL A 32 11.78 -13.89 -5.55
N ARG A 33 12.92 -14.26 -4.95
CA ARG A 33 13.42 -15.64 -4.87
C ARG A 33 13.76 -16.01 -3.43
N PRO A 34 13.19 -17.06 -2.84
CA PRO A 34 13.56 -17.49 -1.50
C PRO A 34 14.94 -18.16 -1.50
N THR A 35 15.67 -17.99 -0.41
CA THR A 35 16.99 -18.62 -0.22
C THR A 35 17.13 -19.19 1.19
N LEU A 36 18.05 -20.15 1.32
CA LEU A 36 18.47 -20.69 2.62
C LEU A 36 19.54 -19.82 3.29
N ALA A 37 20.14 -18.87 2.56
CA ALA A 37 20.91 -17.81 3.18
C ALA A 37 19.97 -17.03 4.10
N LYS A 38 20.41 -16.64 5.29
CA LYS A 38 19.57 -15.91 6.25
C LYS A 38 19.53 -14.41 5.97
N ASP A 39 19.90 -14.02 4.75
CA ASP A 39 20.09 -12.63 4.36
C ASP A 39 19.01 -12.24 3.34
N ALA A 40 18.59 -10.98 3.36
CA ALA A 40 17.84 -10.39 2.26
C ALA A 40 18.83 -9.63 1.35
N VAL A 41 18.87 -9.95 0.07
CA VAL A 41 19.74 -9.31 -0.92
C VAL A 41 18.86 -8.56 -1.92
N VAL A 42 19.08 -7.26 -2.08
CA VAL A 42 18.41 -6.41 -3.07
C VAL A 42 19.39 -6.11 -4.19
N GLU A 43 19.11 -6.68 -5.35
CA GLU A 43 19.91 -6.51 -6.56
C GLU A 43 19.31 -5.38 -7.40
N THR A 44 20.02 -4.26 -7.44
CA THR A 44 19.51 -3.01 -8.05
C THR A 44 19.90 -2.87 -9.53
N GLY A 45 20.50 -3.89 -10.12
CA GLY A 45 21.00 -3.88 -11.50
C GLY A 45 22.25 -3.01 -11.68
N PRO A 46 22.54 -2.55 -12.91
CA PRO A 46 23.86 -2.00 -13.26
C PRO A 46 24.12 -0.56 -12.81
N LEU A 47 23.10 0.16 -12.33
CA LEU A 47 23.18 1.61 -12.08
C LEU A 47 23.43 1.95 -10.60
N LEU A 48 22.88 1.16 -9.69
CA LEU A 48 23.00 1.33 -8.24
C LEU A 48 23.69 0.11 -7.64
N PRO A 49 24.36 0.23 -6.48
CA PRO A 49 24.99 -0.90 -5.85
C PRO A 49 23.96 -1.79 -5.15
N ASP A 50 24.19 -3.10 -5.14
CA ASP A 50 23.35 -4.04 -4.42
C ASP A 50 23.48 -3.88 -2.91
N PHE A 51 22.39 -4.20 -2.21
CA PHE A 51 22.31 -4.13 -0.76
C PHE A 51 22.06 -5.51 -0.17
N ARG A 52 22.67 -5.78 0.99
CA ARG A 52 22.45 -7.00 1.76
C ARG A 52 22.08 -6.64 3.19
N PHE A 53 20.97 -7.18 3.65
CA PHE A 53 20.48 -7.12 5.03
C PHE A 53 20.73 -8.49 5.66
N ARG A 54 21.52 -8.53 6.73
CA ARG A 54 21.91 -9.79 7.37
C ARG A 54 20.87 -10.28 8.38
N ASP A 55 20.81 -11.60 8.55
CA ASP A 55 20.04 -12.27 9.60
C ASP A 55 18.55 -11.88 9.68
N VAL A 56 17.88 -11.77 8.53
CA VAL A 56 16.46 -11.38 8.41
C VAL A 56 15.49 -12.47 8.87
N GLY A 57 15.96 -13.70 9.14
CA GLY A 57 15.12 -14.78 9.60
C GLY A 57 15.70 -16.18 9.39
N PRO A 58 14.84 -17.23 9.48
CA PRO A 58 15.25 -18.62 9.21
C PRO A 58 15.47 -18.90 7.71
N LEU A 59 14.88 -18.07 6.85
CA LEU A 59 15.00 -18.07 5.40
C LEU A 59 15.26 -16.64 4.96
N GLY A 60 16.05 -16.48 3.91
CA GLY A 60 16.31 -15.19 3.29
C GLY A 60 15.64 -15.07 1.94
N VAL A 61 15.92 -13.97 1.26
CA VAL A 61 15.30 -13.63 -0.02
C VAL A 61 16.26 -12.86 -0.91
N THR A 62 16.26 -13.17 -2.20
CA THR A 62 16.89 -12.33 -3.23
C THR A 62 15.79 -11.57 -3.97
N LEU A 63 15.94 -10.26 -4.04
CA LEU A 63 15.03 -9.31 -4.66
C LEU A 63 15.74 -8.67 -5.85
N THR A 64 15.46 -9.13 -7.07
CA THR A 64 16.05 -8.55 -8.28
C THR A 64 15.15 -7.44 -8.81
N LEU A 65 15.60 -6.18 -8.71
CA LEU A 65 14.85 -5.02 -9.20
C LEU A 65 14.94 -4.92 -10.72
N GLY A 66 13.79 -4.85 -11.38
CA GLY A 66 13.65 -4.71 -12.82
C GLY A 66 13.49 -3.25 -13.27
N LYS A 67 12.67 -3.04 -14.29
CA LYS A 67 12.43 -1.70 -14.87
C LYS A 67 11.73 -0.78 -13.86
N THR A 68 11.99 0.52 -13.99
CA THR A 68 11.32 1.62 -13.28
C THR A 68 11.11 2.79 -14.21
N GLU A 69 10.14 3.64 -13.88
CA GLU A 69 9.93 4.93 -14.54
C GLU A 69 10.42 6.04 -13.62
N VAL A 70 11.59 6.62 -13.92
CA VAL A 70 12.11 7.81 -13.24
C VAL A 70 12.85 8.70 -14.24
N GLY A 71 12.71 10.03 -14.11
CA GLY A 71 13.33 11.00 -15.01
C GLY A 71 14.85 11.19 -14.79
N SER A 72 15.35 10.86 -13.59
CA SER A 72 16.77 11.00 -13.22
C SER A 72 17.23 9.98 -12.16
N ILE A 73 18.56 9.82 -12.01
CA ILE A 73 19.15 8.93 -10.99
C ILE A 73 18.98 9.53 -9.58
N GLU A 74 19.08 10.86 -9.46
CA GLU A 74 18.93 11.57 -8.20
C GLU A 74 17.53 11.40 -7.62
N GLU A 75 16.49 11.50 -8.45
CA GLU A 75 15.10 11.26 -8.08
C GLU A 75 14.86 9.82 -7.63
N LEU A 76 15.50 8.84 -8.29
CA LEU A 76 15.43 7.44 -7.89
C LEU A 76 16.05 7.22 -6.50
N VAL A 77 17.16 7.91 -6.22
CA VAL A 77 17.85 7.84 -4.92
C VAL A 77 17.03 8.50 -3.80
N GLU A 78 16.47 9.68 -4.04
CA GLU A 78 15.60 10.37 -3.06
C GLU A 78 14.37 9.52 -2.73
N ARG A 79 13.77 8.91 -3.76
CA ARG A 79 12.64 8.01 -3.60
C ARG A 79 12.98 6.79 -2.75
N TYR A 80 14.09 6.11 -3.05
CA TYR A 80 14.52 4.95 -2.27
C TYR A 80 14.84 5.32 -0.81
N ALA A 81 15.45 6.49 -0.59
CA ALA A 81 15.67 7.01 0.75
C ALA A 81 14.36 7.20 1.50
N LEU A 82 13.31 7.71 0.85
CA LEU A 82 12.00 7.86 1.49
C LEU A 82 11.33 6.51 1.79
N ILE A 83 11.32 5.59 0.82
CA ILE A 83 10.70 4.27 0.99
C ILE A 83 11.42 3.46 2.07
N ALA A 84 12.75 3.60 2.15
CA ALA A 84 13.48 3.03 3.28
C ALA A 84 13.01 3.63 4.62
N GLY A 85 12.65 4.92 4.66
CA GLY A 85 12.19 5.69 5.82
C GLY A 85 10.95 5.13 6.51
N ASP A 86 10.05 4.50 5.74
CA ASP A 86 8.93 3.69 6.23
C ASP A 86 8.91 2.31 5.54
N PRO A 87 9.74 1.35 5.98
CA PRO A 87 9.94 0.11 5.26
C PRO A 87 8.87 -0.95 5.57
N ARG A 88 7.89 -0.65 6.42
CA ARG A 88 6.91 -1.64 6.93
C ARG A 88 6.14 -2.30 5.80
N ALA A 89 5.50 -1.50 4.96
CA ALA A 89 4.65 -2.02 3.90
C ALA A 89 5.42 -2.84 2.83
N PRO A 90 6.61 -2.41 2.35
CA PRO A 90 7.45 -3.26 1.50
C PRO A 90 7.88 -4.57 2.16
N ILE A 91 8.18 -4.57 3.46
CA ILE A 91 8.58 -5.78 4.20
C ILE A 91 7.41 -6.76 4.27
N ASP A 92 6.24 -6.31 4.68
CA ASP A 92 5.04 -7.14 4.83
C ASP A 92 4.66 -7.79 3.49
N LYS A 93 4.71 -7.01 2.40
CA LYS A 93 4.47 -7.50 1.04
C LYS A 93 5.44 -8.61 0.62
N VAL A 94 6.72 -8.48 0.92
CA VAL A 94 7.72 -9.53 0.63
C VAL A 94 7.45 -10.78 1.47
N GLN A 95 7.10 -10.60 2.76
CA GLN A 95 6.76 -11.73 3.63
C GLN A 95 5.54 -12.50 3.12
N ASP A 96 4.48 -11.80 2.71
CA ASP A 96 3.27 -12.41 2.16
C ASP A 96 3.55 -13.17 0.87
N VAL A 97 4.36 -12.60 -0.02
CA VAL A 97 4.78 -13.26 -1.27
C VAL A 97 5.55 -14.55 -0.98
N VAL A 98 6.52 -14.50 -0.08
CA VAL A 98 7.32 -15.67 0.30
C VAL A 98 6.45 -16.72 1.00
N LEU A 99 5.49 -16.30 1.84
CA LEU A 99 4.54 -17.19 2.50
C LEU A 99 3.62 -17.87 1.49
N ASP A 100 3.07 -17.15 0.52
CA ASP A 100 2.24 -17.75 -0.53
C ASP A 100 3.04 -18.72 -1.41
N MET A 101 4.29 -18.40 -1.74
CA MET A 101 5.20 -19.33 -2.42
C MET A 101 5.41 -20.62 -1.61
N ALA A 102 5.61 -20.50 -0.29
CA ALA A 102 5.77 -21.64 0.61
C ALA A 102 4.50 -22.50 0.68
N VAL A 103 3.32 -21.87 0.81
CA VAL A 103 2.02 -22.55 0.82
C VAL A 103 1.76 -23.26 -0.50
N SER A 104 1.97 -22.59 -1.63
CA SER A 104 1.82 -23.17 -2.97
C SER A 104 2.74 -24.36 -3.19
N ALA A 105 4.01 -24.26 -2.78
CA ALA A 105 4.96 -25.35 -2.85
C ALA A 105 4.57 -26.52 -1.93
N ALA A 106 4.09 -26.24 -0.72
CA ALA A 106 3.59 -27.27 0.22
C ALA A 106 2.37 -28.01 -0.34
N LEU A 107 1.40 -27.30 -0.94
CA LEU A 107 0.22 -27.90 -1.57
C LEU A 107 0.60 -28.79 -2.76
N ARG A 108 1.53 -28.34 -3.61
CA ARG A 108 2.05 -29.13 -4.74
C ARG A 108 2.83 -30.35 -4.25
N GLY A 109 3.69 -30.18 -3.25
CA GLY A 109 4.42 -31.27 -2.62
C GLY A 109 3.49 -32.31 -1.98
N LEU A 110 2.43 -31.88 -1.30
CA LEU A 110 1.39 -32.75 -0.79
C LEU A 110 0.70 -33.53 -1.91
N GLY A 111 0.34 -32.86 -3.01
CA GLY A 111 -0.21 -33.50 -4.21
C GLY A 111 0.69 -34.62 -4.73
N VAL A 112 1.98 -34.36 -4.89
CA VAL A 112 2.97 -35.36 -5.35
C VAL A 112 3.15 -36.47 -4.31
N GLY A 113 3.20 -36.15 -3.03
CA GLY A 113 3.31 -37.12 -1.93
C GLY A 113 2.11 -38.07 -1.85
N LEU A 114 0.92 -37.65 -2.28
CA LEU A 114 -0.28 -38.49 -2.33
C LEU A 114 -0.29 -39.46 -3.52
N VAL A 115 0.46 -39.21 -4.59
CA VAL A 115 0.47 -40.08 -5.80
C VAL A 115 0.84 -41.53 -5.48
N PRO A 116 1.92 -41.84 -4.73
CA PRO A 116 2.23 -43.23 -4.36
C PRO A 116 1.13 -43.89 -3.50
N VAL A 117 0.44 -43.11 -2.67
CA VAL A 117 -0.66 -43.61 -1.82
C VAL A 117 -1.87 -43.94 -2.68
N ALA A 118 -2.28 -43.03 -3.58
CA ALA A 118 -3.35 -43.26 -4.52
C ALA A 118 -3.07 -44.47 -5.42
N PHE A 119 -1.85 -44.56 -5.96
CA PHE A 119 -1.42 -45.70 -6.77
C PHE A 119 -1.46 -47.02 -5.99
N PHE A 120 -0.96 -47.04 -4.75
CA PHE A 120 -1.03 -48.20 -3.88
C PHE A 120 -2.47 -48.62 -3.56
N LEU A 121 -3.37 -47.66 -3.33
CA LEU A 121 -4.79 -47.92 -3.07
C LEU A 121 -5.49 -48.50 -4.30
N LEU A 122 -5.22 -47.94 -5.50
CA LEU A 122 -5.75 -48.42 -6.79
C LEU A 122 -5.23 -49.82 -7.17
N LEU A 123 -4.01 -50.18 -6.76
CA LEU A 123 -3.50 -51.54 -6.88
C LEU A 123 -4.29 -52.48 -5.95
N GLY A 124 -5.13 -53.34 -6.51
CA GLY A 124 -5.87 -54.36 -5.76
C GLY A 124 -4.95 -55.30 -4.97
N ARG A 125 -5.48 -55.92 -3.89
CA ARG A 125 -4.72 -56.78 -2.95
C ARG A 125 -3.85 -57.85 -3.63
N HIS A 126 -4.29 -58.39 -4.77
CA HIS A 126 -3.57 -59.43 -5.50
C HIS A 126 -2.28 -58.92 -6.18
N ARG A 127 -2.36 -57.78 -6.90
CA ARG A 127 -1.22 -57.18 -7.63
C ARG A 127 -0.18 -56.55 -6.70
N ARG A 128 -0.58 -56.13 -5.48
CA ARG A 128 0.38 -55.69 -4.44
C ARG A 128 1.39 -56.78 -4.11
N GLY A 129 0.94 -58.03 -3.97
CA GLY A 129 1.81 -59.17 -3.65
C GLY A 129 2.78 -59.55 -4.77
N GLU A 130 2.41 -59.31 -6.04
CA GLU A 130 3.27 -59.54 -7.19
C GLU A 130 4.38 -58.48 -7.30
N LEU A 131 4.03 -57.22 -7.05
CA LEU A 131 4.97 -56.09 -7.13
C LEU A 131 6.12 -56.26 -6.11
N PHE A 132 5.82 -56.65 -4.86
CA PHE A 132 6.85 -56.91 -3.86
C PHE A 132 7.65 -58.21 -4.09
N ARG A 133 7.12 -59.19 -4.83
CA ARG A 133 7.92 -60.35 -5.29
C ARG A 133 8.91 -59.96 -6.38
N GLY A 134 8.47 -59.10 -7.32
CA GLY A 134 9.32 -58.58 -8.39
C GLY A 134 10.52 -57.77 -7.89
N VAL A 135 10.35 -57.00 -6.81
CA VAL A 135 11.45 -56.23 -6.18
C VAL A 135 12.59 -57.13 -5.68
N ARG A 136 12.31 -58.37 -5.27
CA ARG A 136 13.33 -59.35 -4.82
C ARG A 136 14.07 -60.06 -5.97
N THR A 137 13.74 -59.77 -7.22
CA THR A 137 14.41 -60.35 -8.38
C THR A 137 15.62 -59.51 -8.81
N ARG A 138 16.53 -60.10 -9.60
CA ARG A 138 17.69 -59.37 -10.17
C ARG A 138 17.27 -58.15 -10.99
N GLN A 139 16.12 -58.20 -11.66
CA GLN A 139 15.57 -57.08 -12.43
C GLN A 139 15.01 -55.98 -11.51
N GLY A 140 14.36 -56.34 -10.41
CA GLY A 140 13.91 -55.40 -9.38
C GLY A 140 15.05 -54.64 -8.71
N LEU A 141 16.18 -55.32 -8.44
CA LEU A 141 17.41 -54.71 -7.90
C LEU A 141 18.03 -53.67 -8.83
N VAL A 142 17.78 -53.75 -10.15
CA VAL A 142 18.29 -52.79 -11.14
C VAL A 142 17.26 -51.69 -11.43
N ALA A 143 15.98 -52.05 -11.54
CA ALA A 143 14.92 -51.11 -11.88
C ALA A 143 14.68 -50.07 -10.76
N LEU A 144 14.77 -50.48 -9.48
CA LEU A 144 14.53 -49.56 -8.35
C LEU A 144 15.54 -48.41 -8.27
N PRO A 145 16.87 -48.65 -8.32
CA PRO A 145 17.84 -47.56 -8.36
C PRO A 145 17.68 -46.72 -9.64
N LEU A 146 17.41 -47.32 -10.80
CA LEU A 146 17.13 -46.56 -12.03
C LEU A 146 15.94 -45.61 -11.89
N LEU A 147 14.85 -46.05 -11.25
CA LEU A 147 13.65 -45.24 -11.01
C LEU A 147 13.88 -44.12 -9.99
N MET A 148 14.84 -44.28 -9.07
CA MET A 148 15.27 -43.22 -8.15
C MET A 148 16.31 -42.28 -8.75
N VAL A 149 17.16 -42.77 -9.66
CA VAL A 149 18.24 -42.00 -10.30
C VAL A 149 17.73 -41.18 -11.49
N LEU A 150 16.74 -41.66 -12.25
CA LEU A 150 16.18 -40.94 -13.40
C LEU A 150 15.66 -39.54 -13.05
N PRO A 151 14.87 -39.34 -11.98
CA PRO A 151 14.43 -38.01 -11.55
C PRO A 151 15.59 -37.09 -11.19
N VAL A 152 16.62 -37.63 -10.52
CA VAL A 152 17.84 -36.86 -10.16
C VAL A 152 18.62 -36.49 -11.43
N LEU A 153 18.75 -37.41 -12.38
CA LEU A 153 19.40 -37.20 -13.69
C LEU A 153 18.71 -36.13 -14.53
N VAL A 154 17.38 -36.07 -14.49
CA VAL A 154 16.57 -35.05 -15.17
C VAL A 154 16.58 -33.71 -14.43
N TRP A 155 16.69 -33.73 -13.10
CA TRP A 155 16.73 -32.50 -12.28
C TRP A 155 18.03 -31.71 -12.44
N GLN A 156 19.10 -32.34 -12.94
CA GLN A 156 20.39 -31.72 -13.25
C GLN A 156 20.95 -30.73 -12.19
N PRO A 157 20.96 -31.04 -10.88
CA PRO A 157 21.49 -30.16 -9.84
C PRO A 157 22.99 -29.85 -9.91
N TRP A 158 23.70 -30.34 -10.93
CA TRP A 158 25.14 -30.13 -11.14
C TRP A 158 25.43 -29.21 -12.33
N GLU A 159 24.43 -28.61 -12.98
CA GLU A 159 24.68 -27.43 -13.79
C GLU A 159 25.08 -26.30 -12.84
N SER A 160 26.37 -25.95 -12.86
CA SER A 160 26.87 -24.76 -12.19
C SER A 160 26.56 -23.56 -13.07
N ASP A 161 25.89 -22.55 -12.51
CA ASP A 161 25.79 -21.24 -13.14
C ASP A 161 27.22 -20.70 -13.42
N GLU A 162 27.41 -20.04 -14.56
CA GLU A 162 28.70 -19.42 -14.89
C GLU A 162 28.98 -18.27 -13.91
N GLU A 163 30.22 -18.17 -13.39
CA GLU A 163 30.64 -17.05 -12.54
C GLU A 163 30.38 -15.71 -13.26
N THR A 164 29.43 -14.93 -12.75
CA THR A 164 29.05 -13.65 -13.36
C THR A 164 29.92 -12.51 -12.83
N GLN A 165 29.98 -11.39 -13.56
CA GLN A 165 30.62 -10.16 -13.07
C GLN A 165 29.98 -9.66 -11.75
N GLU A 166 28.73 -10.04 -11.47
CA GLU A 166 28.00 -9.69 -10.25
C GLU A 166 28.56 -10.40 -9.00
N GLU A 167 29.13 -11.60 -9.15
CA GLU A 167 29.72 -12.38 -8.05
C GLU A 167 31.13 -11.90 -7.62
N GLN A 168 31.76 -11.03 -8.41
CA GLN A 168 33.14 -10.58 -8.19
C GLN A 168 33.28 -9.33 -7.30
N GLY A 169 32.16 -8.74 -6.83
CA GLY A 169 32.16 -7.58 -5.94
C GLY A 169 32.32 -7.95 -4.45
N SER A 170 33.05 -7.13 -3.68
CA SER A 170 33.19 -7.34 -2.24
C SER A 170 32.08 -6.63 -1.45
N TRP A 171 31.40 -7.34 -0.56
CA TRP A 171 30.48 -6.74 0.40
C TRP A 171 31.26 -5.89 1.42
N GLN A 172 30.85 -4.64 1.58
CA GLN A 172 31.39 -3.73 2.58
C GLN A 172 30.25 -3.19 3.42
N THR A 173 30.48 -3.00 4.72
CA THR A 173 29.47 -2.38 5.59
C THR A 173 29.27 -0.92 5.20
N LEU A 174 28.06 -0.37 5.44
CA LEU A 174 27.84 1.06 5.24
C LEU A 174 28.83 1.92 6.04
N ALA A 175 29.27 1.47 7.22
CA ALA A 175 30.26 2.17 8.04
C ALA A 175 31.63 2.28 7.34
N GLU A 176 32.07 1.20 6.69
CA GLU A 176 33.30 1.20 5.90
C GLU A 176 33.20 2.10 4.66
N LEU A 177 32.03 2.08 3.99
CA LEU A 177 31.77 2.93 2.83
C LEU A 177 31.64 4.41 3.19
N ALA A 178 30.99 4.73 4.31
CA ALA A 178 30.79 6.11 4.75
C ALA A 178 32.08 6.74 5.27
N GLY A 179 32.93 5.96 5.94
CA GLY A 179 34.15 6.41 6.56
C GLY A 179 33.92 6.95 7.98
N PRO A 180 35.00 7.26 8.72
CA PRO A 180 34.94 7.54 10.16
C PRO A 180 34.23 8.85 10.53
N ASP A 181 34.05 9.76 9.56
CA ASP A 181 33.47 11.08 9.78
C ASP A 181 31.92 11.08 9.71
N VAL A 182 31.30 9.95 9.37
CA VAL A 182 29.84 9.82 9.22
C VAL A 182 29.30 8.90 10.32
N VAL A 183 28.44 9.43 11.18
CA VAL A 183 27.74 8.64 12.20
C VAL A 183 26.51 8.02 11.56
N LEU A 184 26.50 6.69 11.46
CA LEU A 184 25.36 5.97 10.91
C LEU A 184 24.37 5.57 12.00
N PRO A 185 23.05 5.60 11.72
CA PRO A 185 22.03 5.06 12.61
C PRO A 185 22.29 3.61 12.99
N ALA A 186 21.75 3.21 14.14
CA ALA A 186 21.95 1.88 14.68
C ALA A 186 21.41 0.77 13.75
N GLU A 187 20.36 1.08 13.02
CA GLU A 187 19.52 0.20 12.20
C GLU A 187 20.15 -0.11 10.83
N VAL A 188 21.00 0.78 10.32
CA VAL A 188 21.67 0.59 9.02
C VAL A 188 23.04 -0.09 9.14
N ARG A 189 23.48 -0.41 10.37
CA ARG A 189 24.80 -1.02 10.63
C ARG A 189 24.95 -2.42 10.06
N ASP A 190 23.85 -3.16 9.97
CA ASP A 190 23.82 -4.52 9.42
C ASP A 190 23.52 -4.55 7.92
N ILE A 191 23.47 -3.38 7.29
CA ILE A 191 23.36 -3.24 5.84
C ILE A 191 24.76 -3.21 5.24
N GLU A 192 24.97 -4.09 4.28
CA GLU A 192 26.17 -4.15 3.47
C GLU A 192 25.86 -3.75 2.05
N VAL A 193 26.83 -3.13 1.39
CA VAL A 193 26.74 -2.67 0.01
C VAL A 193 27.76 -3.44 -0.82
N ARG A 194 27.33 -3.97 -1.96
CA ARG A 194 28.23 -4.64 -2.89
C ARG A 194 29.03 -3.58 -3.63
N THR A 195 30.33 -3.54 -3.36
CA THR A 195 31.23 -2.59 -4.00
C THR A 195 31.86 -3.22 -5.25
N GLY A 196 31.28 -2.93 -6.43
CA GLY A 196 31.97 -3.05 -7.72
C GLY A 196 32.99 -1.91 -7.91
N PRO A 197 33.27 -1.41 -9.13
CA PRO A 197 33.97 -0.14 -9.29
C PRO A 197 33.07 1.02 -8.85
N VAL A 198 32.83 1.15 -7.55
CA VAL A 198 32.08 2.25 -6.94
C VAL A 198 32.85 3.53 -7.23
N THR A 199 32.31 4.34 -8.13
CA THR A 199 32.89 5.65 -8.45
C THR A 199 32.64 6.61 -7.28
N THR A 200 33.46 7.67 -7.17
CA THR A 200 33.24 8.75 -6.20
C THR A 200 31.81 9.34 -6.28
N GLN A 201 31.16 9.27 -7.45
CA GLN A 201 29.79 9.73 -7.64
C GLN A 201 28.77 8.77 -7.01
N SER A 202 28.90 7.46 -7.20
CA SER A 202 28.03 6.45 -6.57
C SER A 202 28.10 6.54 -5.03
N ARG A 203 29.29 6.78 -4.47
CA ARG A 203 29.45 7.00 -3.03
C ARG A 203 28.71 8.25 -2.54
N ARG A 204 28.76 9.36 -3.28
CA ARG A 204 28.03 10.60 -2.93
C ARG A 204 26.52 10.41 -2.98
N LEU A 205 26.02 9.69 -3.97
CA LEU A 205 24.60 9.36 -4.08
C LEU A 205 24.13 8.52 -2.89
N VAL A 206 24.86 7.47 -2.53
CA VAL A 206 24.52 6.63 -1.34
C VAL A 206 24.53 7.47 -0.05
N LEU A 207 25.53 8.33 0.14
CA LEU A 207 25.58 9.20 1.33
C LEU A 207 24.46 10.24 1.36
N SER A 208 24.12 10.82 0.21
CA SER A 208 22.97 11.74 0.09
C SER A 208 21.64 11.03 0.39
N ALA A 209 21.52 9.76 0.00
CA ALA A 209 20.36 8.93 0.29
C ALA A 209 20.20 8.73 1.80
N ILE A 210 21.28 8.36 2.49
CA ILE A 210 21.29 8.12 3.94
C ILE A 210 20.92 9.39 4.70
N ASP A 211 21.53 10.52 4.34
CA ASP A 211 21.23 11.80 4.98
C ASP A 211 19.77 12.26 4.72
N THR A 212 19.23 11.99 3.53
CA THR A 212 17.81 12.26 3.22
C THR A 212 16.88 11.34 3.99
N TYR A 213 17.22 10.05 4.08
CA TYR A 213 16.51 9.04 4.87
C TYR A 213 16.46 9.44 6.35
N ASP A 214 17.60 9.79 6.94
CA ASP A 214 17.70 10.13 8.37
C ASP A 214 16.85 11.35 8.70
N ARG A 215 16.97 12.41 7.90
CA ARG A 215 16.15 13.62 8.09
C ARG A 215 14.66 13.34 7.90
N SER A 216 14.31 12.53 6.90
CA SER A 216 12.92 12.19 6.61
C SER A 216 12.28 11.40 7.75
N ARG A 217 12.97 10.35 8.18
CA ARG A 217 12.52 9.51 9.28
C ARG A 217 12.43 10.31 10.56
N GLU A 218 13.45 11.10 10.90
CA GLU A 218 13.45 11.96 12.10
C GLU A 218 12.26 12.92 12.07
N PHE A 219 12.04 13.61 10.94
CA PHE A 219 10.95 14.57 10.79
C PHE A 219 9.57 13.94 10.97
N TYR A 220 9.24 12.90 10.18
CA TYR A 220 7.90 12.31 10.23
C TYR A 220 7.66 11.48 11.50
N SER A 221 8.71 10.89 12.09
CA SER A 221 8.57 10.19 13.37
C SER A 221 8.36 11.18 14.51
N ALA A 222 9.11 12.28 14.57
CA ALA A 222 8.90 13.32 15.56
C ALA A 222 7.52 13.99 15.41
N ALA A 223 7.06 14.20 14.18
CA ALA A 223 5.70 14.67 13.93
C ALA A 223 4.66 13.66 14.46
N ALA A 224 4.75 12.38 14.08
CA ALA A 224 3.82 11.37 14.57
C ALA A 224 3.82 11.23 16.10
N GLU A 225 4.98 11.26 16.75
CA GLU A 225 5.09 11.22 18.22
C GLU A 225 4.46 12.44 18.89
N SER A 226 4.69 13.64 18.35
CA SER A 226 4.12 14.89 18.88
C SER A 226 2.64 15.08 18.56
N ALA A 227 2.04 14.25 17.71
CA ALA A 227 0.60 14.30 17.43
C ALA A 227 -0.25 13.99 18.68
N ALA A 228 0.30 13.24 19.66
CA ALA A 228 -0.37 13.00 20.94
C ALA A 228 -0.63 14.28 21.75
N ASP A 229 0.15 15.33 21.53
CA ASP A 229 0.02 16.61 22.24
C ASP A 229 -0.99 17.57 21.54
N LEU A 230 -1.63 17.14 20.45
CA LEU A 230 -2.56 17.99 19.70
C LEU A 230 -3.80 18.40 20.49
N VAL A 231 -4.22 17.59 21.47
CA VAL A 231 -5.33 17.91 22.39
C VAL A 231 -5.02 19.20 23.16
N ASP A 232 -3.79 19.40 23.61
CA ASP A 232 -3.35 20.64 24.27
C ASP A 232 -3.34 21.85 23.32
N LEU A 233 -3.33 21.61 22.00
CA LEU A 233 -3.43 22.62 20.95
C LEU A 233 -4.86 22.85 20.46
N GLY A 234 -5.86 22.22 21.08
CA GLY A 234 -7.27 22.41 20.78
C GLY A 234 -7.89 21.35 19.88
N LEU A 235 -7.21 20.21 19.66
CA LEU A 235 -7.83 19.06 18.99
C LEU A 235 -8.97 18.53 19.86
N ARG A 236 -10.14 18.36 19.24
CA ARG A 236 -11.34 17.89 19.92
C ARG A 236 -11.27 16.39 20.17
N GLU A 237 -11.57 15.98 21.39
CA GLU A 237 -11.82 14.57 21.72
C GLU A 237 -13.30 14.23 21.50
N PRO A 238 -13.62 13.02 21.00
CA PRO A 238 -15.01 12.62 20.77
C PRO A 238 -15.77 12.42 22.08
N GLU A 239 -17.04 12.79 22.07
CA GLU A 239 -18.01 12.52 23.12
C GLU A 239 -18.56 11.09 23.01
N GLU A 240 -19.24 10.62 24.06
CA GLU A 240 -19.86 9.29 24.07
C GLU A 240 -20.93 9.18 22.96
N GLY A 241 -20.79 8.17 22.10
CA GLY A 241 -21.70 7.94 20.97
C GLY A 241 -21.27 8.63 19.67
N GLU A 242 -20.19 9.42 19.68
CA GLU A 242 -19.64 10.00 18.46
C GLU A 242 -18.67 9.05 17.75
N THR A 243 -18.65 9.13 16.42
CA THR A 243 -17.67 8.46 15.56
C THR A 243 -16.86 9.52 14.82
N VAL A 244 -15.54 9.41 14.84
CA VAL A 244 -14.65 10.34 14.11
C VAL A 244 -14.07 9.63 12.89
N ALA A 245 -14.19 10.26 11.74
CA ALA A 245 -13.56 9.86 10.49
C ALA A 245 -12.43 10.83 10.14
N LEU A 246 -11.28 10.28 9.77
CA LEU A 246 -10.14 11.03 9.25
C LEU A 246 -10.26 11.14 7.72
N LEU A 247 -10.30 12.36 7.20
CA LEU A 247 -10.25 12.64 5.77
C LEU A 247 -8.80 12.88 5.33
N VAL A 248 -8.35 12.04 4.40
CA VAL A 248 -7.07 12.18 3.69
C VAL A 248 -7.33 12.41 2.20
N SER A 249 -6.49 13.23 1.57
CA SER A 249 -6.57 13.53 0.14
C SER A 249 -5.23 14.04 -0.36
N ASP A 250 -4.93 13.88 -1.65
CA ASP A 250 -3.78 14.52 -2.30
C ASP A 250 -2.47 14.18 -1.57
N ARG A 251 -2.27 12.89 -1.35
CA ARG A 251 -1.04 12.34 -0.77
C ARG A 251 0.11 12.43 -1.76
N HIS A 252 -0.15 12.28 -3.06
CA HIS A 252 0.84 12.40 -4.14
C HIS A 252 2.14 11.64 -3.80
N ASP A 253 2.00 10.36 -3.43
CA ASP A 253 3.09 9.48 -3.02
C ASP A 253 3.84 9.81 -1.71
N ASN A 254 3.40 10.79 -0.91
CA ASN A 254 4.05 11.11 0.36
C ASN A 254 3.67 10.13 1.47
N ILE A 255 4.31 8.96 1.45
CA ILE A 255 4.14 7.89 2.45
C ILE A 255 4.53 8.31 3.89
N GLY A 256 5.39 9.32 4.04
CA GLY A 256 5.81 9.81 5.35
C GLY A 256 4.65 10.43 6.14
N MET A 257 3.66 10.99 5.44
CA MET A 257 2.48 11.58 6.07
C MET A 257 1.46 10.54 6.54
N ASP A 258 1.49 9.29 6.08
CA ASP A 258 0.48 8.29 6.45
C ASP A 258 0.54 7.96 7.94
N ARG A 259 1.75 7.78 8.48
CA ARG A 259 1.96 7.58 9.92
C ARG A 259 1.59 8.81 10.74
N VAL A 260 1.77 10.00 10.16
CA VAL A 260 1.43 11.27 10.82
C VAL A 260 -0.09 11.43 10.86
N ALA A 261 -0.76 11.21 9.73
CA ALA A 261 -2.21 11.21 9.60
C ALA A 261 -2.84 10.17 10.54
N ARG A 262 -2.27 8.96 10.60
CA ARG A 262 -2.68 7.94 11.56
C ARG A 262 -2.56 8.43 13.00
N ALA A 263 -1.42 9.00 13.39
CA ALA A 263 -1.22 9.49 14.75
C ALA A 263 -2.17 10.65 15.11
N ILE A 264 -2.48 11.54 14.16
CA ILE A 264 -3.49 12.59 14.33
C ILE A 264 -4.86 11.97 14.59
N GLY A 265 -5.26 10.99 13.77
CA GLY A 265 -6.55 10.34 13.93
C GLY A 265 -6.63 9.50 15.22
N ASP A 266 -5.55 8.81 15.63
CA ASP A 266 -5.50 8.15 16.95
C ASP A 266 -5.71 9.16 18.09
N ALA A 267 -5.05 10.33 18.03
CA ALA A 267 -5.22 11.41 19.02
C ALA A 267 -6.65 11.99 19.02
N ALA A 268 -7.33 11.98 17.87
CA ALA A 268 -8.71 12.41 17.70
C ALA A 268 -9.74 11.30 17.98
N GLY A 269 -9.32 10.08 18.35
CA GLY A 269 -10.22 8.93 18.53
C GLY A 269 -10.92 8.47 17.24
N ALA A 270 -10.30 8.68 16.08
CA ALA A 270 -10.82 8.23 14.80
C ALA A 270 -10.79 6.71 14.67
N SER A 271 -11.77 6.18 13.95
CA SER A 271 -11.89 4.74 13.64
C SER A 271 -12.23 4.45 12.18
N VAL A 272 -12.41 5.52 11.39
CA VAL A 272 -12.68 5.45 9.95
C VAL A 272 -11.70 6.36 9.22
N VAL A 273 -11.23 5.94 8.05
CA VAL A 273 -10.54 6.81 7.10
C VAL A 273 -11.37 6.97 5.82
N LEU A 274 -11.57 8.22 5.43
CA LEU A 274 -12.14 8.63 4.16
C LEU A 274 -10.99 9.10 3.27
N ASN A 275 -10.73 8.36 2.20
CA ASN A 275 -9.68 8.71 1.25
C ASN A 275 -10.30 9.33 -0.01
N ALA A 276 -10.09 10.63 -0.20
CA ALA A 276 -10.60 11.38 -1.33
C ALA A 276 -9.68 11.34 -2.56
N GLY A 277 -8.72 10.41 -2.62
CA GLY A 277 -7.93 10.15 -3.82
C GLY A 277 -6.71 11.06 -4.00
N ASP A 278 -6.10 10.97 -5.18
CA ASP A 278 -4.75 11.45 -5.48
C ASP A 278 -3.72 10.85 -4.51
N ASP A 279 -3.82 9.53 -4.35
CA ASP A 279 -2.86 8.72 -3.59
C ASP A 279 -1.51 8.62 -4.31
N THR A 280 -1.58 8.69 -5.64
CA THR A 280 -0.45 8.55 -6.55
C THR A 280 -0.30 9.80 -7.40
N SER A 281 0.84 9.92 -8.08
CA SER A 281 1.11 11.01 -9.01
C SER A 281 0.58 10.73 -10.41
N THR A 282 0.52 9.44 -10.80
CA THR A 282 0.18 8.99 -12.16
C THR A 282 -0.72 7.74 -12.24
N GLY A 283 -1.16 7.15 -11.13
CA GLY A 283 -2.00 5.95 -11.10
C GLY A 283 -1.34 4.69 -11.62
N GLN A 284 -0.01 4.67 -11.73
CA GLN A 284 0.68 3.54 -12.37
C GLN A 284 1.08 2.47 -11.36
N PRO A 285 1.25 1.19 -11.79
CA PRO A 285 1.66 0.11 -10.90
C PRO A 285 2.94 0.37 -10.12
N TRP A 286 3.88 1.15 -10.67
CA TRP A 286 5.11 1.54 -9.99
C TRP A 286 4.87 2.44 -8.76
N GLU A 287 3.67 2.98 -8.58
CA GLU A 287 3.26 3.78 -7.42
C GLU A 287 2.62 2.93 -6.32
N ALA A 288 2.58 1.59 -6.47
CA ALA A 288 2.02 0.67 -5.47
C ALA A 288 2.59 0.87 -4.06
N PHE A 289 3.83 1.35 -3.92
CA PHE A 289 4.45 1.65 -2.63
C PHE A 289 3.67 2.72 -1.83
N SER A 290 3.04 3.68 -2.51
CA SER A 290 2.20 4.70 -1.87
C SER A 290 0.93 4.06 -1.32
N LEU A 291 0.29 3.19 -2.10
CA LEU A 291 -0.91 2.46 -1.73
C LEU A 291 -0.64 1.46 -0.59
N ASP A 292 0.50 0.77 -0.66
CA ASP A 292 0.99 -0.14 0.37
C ASP A 292 1.14 0.57 1.72
N SER A 293 1.61 1.82 1.71
CA SER A 293 1.80 2.62 2.92
C SER A 293 0.47 3.03 3.56
N VAL A 294 -0.46 3.62 2.80
CA VAL A 294 -1.77 4.06 3.35
C VAL A 294 -2.62 2.88 3.81
N GLN A 295 -2.67 1.79 3.05
CA GLN A 295 -3.44 0.62 3.45
C GLN A 295 -2.87 -0.01 4.74
N SER A 296 -1.53 0.01 4.93
CA SER A 296 -0.89 -0.48 6.16
C SER A 296 -1.17 0.42 7.35
N ALA A 297 -1.14 1.74 7.15
CA ALA A 297 -1.33 2.71 8.22
C ALA A 297 -2.74 2.65 8.85
N PHE A 298 -3.73 2.24 8.06
CA PHE A 298 -5.14 2.20 8.45
C PHE A 298 -5.75 0.79 8.41
N ALA A 299 -4.94 -0.27 8.41
CA ALA A 299 -5.40 -1.65 8.21
C ALA A 299 -6.44 -2.14 9.23
N ASP A 300 -6.45 -1.57 10.43
CA ASP A 300 -7.37 -1.86 11.55
C ASP A 300 -8.57 -0.91 11.62
N TRP A 301 -8.71 0.03 10.67
CA TRP A 301 -9.84 0.96 10.58
C TRP A 301 -10.79 0.58 9.46
N GLU A 302 -12.00 1.13 9.54
CA GLU A 302 -12.91 1.11 8.39
C GLU A 302 -12.42 2.09 7.33
N ARG A 303 -12.46 1.67 6.07
CA ARG A 303 -11.73 2.31 4.98
C ARG A 303 -12.64 2.52 3.78
N PHE A 304 -12.93 3.78 3.48
CA PHE A 304 -13.68 4.19 2.29
C PHE A 304 -12.79 5.02 1.37
N GLY A 305 -12.93 4.83 0.06
CA GLY A 305 -12.08 5.54 -0.89
C GLY A 305 -12.74 5.83 -2.22
N VAL A 306 -12.25 6.88 -2.88
CA VAL A 306 -12.46 7.18 -4.29
C VAL A 306 -11.09 7.48 -4.93
N ALA A 307 -10.96 7.24 -6.23
CA ALA A 307 -9.78 7.62 -7.00
C ALA A 307 -9.84 9.11 -7.38
N GLY A 308 -8.70 9.79 -7.30
CA GLY A 308 -8.54 11.16 -7.76
C GLY A 308 -8.13 11.24 -9.23
N ASN A 309 -7.98 12.46 -9.74
CA ASN A 309 -7.64 12.65 -11.16
C ASN A 309 -6.17 12.31 -11.49
N HIS A 310 -5.30 12.14 -10.50
CA HIS A 310 -3.94 11.62 -10.66
C HIS A 310 -3.86 10.09 -10.52
N ASP A 311 -4.93 9.43 -10.11
CA ASP A 311 -5.01 7.98 -9.97
C ASP A 311 -5.49 7.32 -11.28
N HIS A 312 -4.76 7.57 -12.38
CA HIS A 312 -5.13 7.16 -13.73
C HIS A 312 -5.47 5.68 -13.91
N GLY A 313 -6.55 5.43 -14.64
CA GLY A 313 -7.00 4.08 -14.96
C GLY A 313 -7.62 3.41 -13.73
N THR A 314 -7.64 2.08 -13.72
CA THR A 314 -8.29 1.32 -12.65
C THR A 314 -7.31 0.75 -11.65
N PHE A 315 -6.01 1.01 -11.79
CA PHE A 315 -4.99 0.36 -10.96
C PHE A 315 -5.17 0.69 -9.48
N VAL A 316 -5.29 1.98 -9.13
CA VAL A 316 -5.38 2.43 -7.73
C VAL A 316 -6.63 1.88 -7.05
N SER A 317 -7.81 2.07 -7.65
CA SER A 317 -9.07 1.58 -7.10
C SER A 317 -9.12 0.06 -7.00
N THR A 318 -8.66 -0.67 -8.03
CA THR A 318 -8.57 -2.14 -7.97
C THR A 318 -7.61 -2.59 -6.87
N TYR A 319 -6.46 -1.93 -6.75
CA TYR A 319 -5.44 -2.29 -5.76
C TYR A 319 -5.94 -2.10 -4.34
N LEU A 320 -6.55 -0.96 -4.03
CA LEU A 320 -7.10 -0.68 -2.70
C LEU A 320 -8.30 -1.59 -2.38
N ALA A 321 -9.17 -1.86 -3.34
CA ALA A 321 -10.25 -2.83 -3.19
C ALA A 321 -9.72 -4.24 -2.84
N ASP A 322 -8.65 -4.69 -3.50
CA ASP A 322 -7.98 -5.96 -3.19
C ASP A 322 -7.36 -5.98 -1.78
N GLN A 323 -7.04 -4.81 -1.20
CA GLN A 323 -6.60 -4.65 0.19
C GLN A 323 -7.77 -4.47 1.20
N GLY A 324 -9.00 -4.64 0.74
CA GLY A 324 -10.21 -4.59 1.56
C GLY A 324 -10.70 -3.17 1.87
N TRP A 325 -10.39 -2.19 1.02
CA TRP A 325 -11.07 -0.89 1.05
C TRP A 325 -12.45 -1.00 0.41
N THR A 326 -13.42 -0.25 0.94
CA THR A 326 -14.70 -0.01 0.26
C THR A 326 -14.50 1.14 -0.72
N MET A 327 -14.21 0.80 -1.98
CA MET A 327 -14.12 1.78 -3.05
C MET A 327 -15.54 2.16 -3.50
N LEU A 328 -15.88 3.45 -3.44
CA LEU A 328 -17.21 3.96 -3.76
C LEU A 328 -17.35 4.18 -5.27
N ASP A 329 -18.38 3.62 -5.86
CA ASP A 329 -18.57 3.55 -7.32
C ASP A 329 -19.95 4.03 -7.80
N GLY A 330 -20.61 4.86 -6.99
CA GLY A 330 -21.97 5.38 -7.22
C GLY A 330 -23.06 4.63 -6.47
N GLU A 331 -22.72 3.59 -5.69
CA GLU A 331 -23.67 2.93 -4.78
C GLU A 331 -23.62 3.53 -3.37
N VAL A 332 -24.80 3.66 -2.74
CA VAL A 332 -24.93 4.07 -1.34
C VAL A 332 -24.55 2.90 -0.44
N VAL A 333 -23.66 3.14 0.52
CA VAL A 333 -23.18 2.12 1.46
C VAL A 333 -23.35 2.57 2.91
N GLU A 334 -23.63 1.61 3.78
CA GLU A 334 -23.72 1.84 5.23
C GLU A 334 -22.35 2.18 5.82
N ALA A 335 -22.33 3.13 6.75
CA ALA A 335 -21.13 3.59 7.40
C ALA A 335 -21.14 3.31 8.92
N PRO A 336 -19.96 3.15 9.56
CA PRO A 336 -19.85 2.77 10.97
C PRO A 336 -20.51 3.73 11.96
N TRP A 337 -20.72 4.99 11.56
CA TRP A 337 -21.41 6.00 12.36
C TRP A 337 -22.94 5.86 12.37
N GLY A 338 -23.50 4.84 11.69
CA GLY A 338 -24.93 4.58 11.62
C GLY A 338 -25.69 5.41 10.58
N GLY A 339 -24.98 6.03 9.64
CA GLY A 339 -25.53 6.70 8.46
C GLY A 339 -24.98 6.08 7.18
N THR A 340 -25.14 6.75 6.05
CA THR A 340 -24.70 6.25 4.75
C THR A 340 -23.68 7.16 4.07
N VAL A 341 -22.80 6.55 3.27
CA VAL A 341 -21.81 7.23 2.44
C VAL A 341 -22.03 6.88 0.98
N LEU A 342 -21.85 7.86 0.11
CA LEU A 342 -21.91 7.73 -1.35
C LEU A 342 -20.65 8.36 -1.92
N GLY A 343 -20.17 7.88 -3.06
CA GLY A 343 -19.01 8.47 -3.71
C GLY A 343 -18.76 7.87 -5.06
N VAL A 344 -17.92 8.53 -5.84
CA VAL A 344 -17.49 8.05 -7.16
C VAL A 344 -16.11 8.61 -7.47
N ASP A 345 -15.32 7.82 -8.20
CA ASP A 345 -14.02 8.24 -8.74
C ASP A 345 -14.14 9.52 -9.60
N ASP A 346 -13.10 10.36 -9.56
CA ASP A 346 -13.03 11.53 -10.44
C ASP A 346 -12.99 11.08 -11.91
N PRO A 347 -13.91 11.53 -12.79
CA PRO A 347 -13.89 11.13 -14.19
C PRO A 347 -12.74 11.75 -14.99
N ARG A 348 -12.05 12.74 -14.42
CA ARG A 348 -10.93 13.43 -15.07
C ARG A 348 -9.64 12.65 -14.86
N SER A 349 -8.73 12.81 -15.82
CA SER A 349 -7.39 12.24 -15.78
C SER A 349 -6.38 13.35 -16.09
N SER A 350 -5.45 13.60 -15.17
CA SER A 350 -4.39 14.62 -15.30
C SER A 350 -3.01 13.98 -15.04
N GLY A 351 -2.22 13.72 -16.08
CA GLY A 351 -0.89 13.08 -15.93
C GLY A 351 0.26 14.09 -15.72
N LEU A 352 1.50 13.60 -15.62
CA LEU A 352 2.74 14.42 -15.60
C LEU A 352 3.03 15.19 -16.92
N GLY A 353 2.03 15.33 -17.79
CA GLY A 353 2.08 16.08 -19.04
C GLY A 353 0.67 16.54 -19.48
N ASN A 354 0.57 17.33 -20.55
CA ASN A 354 -0.70 17.88 -21.06
C ASN A 354 -1.63 16.84 -21.72
N TRP A 355 -1.53 15.57 -21.36
CA TRP A 355 -2.36 14.51 -21.90
C TRP A 355 -3.56 14.32 -20.98
N ARG A 356 -4.76 14.62 -21.50
CA ARG A 356 -6.04 14.26 -20.89
C ARG A 356 -6.56 13.05 -21.66
N ASP A 357 -6.50 11.88 -21.05
CA ASP A 357 -7.33 10.78 -21.50
C ASP A 357 -8.72 11.05 -20.93
N GLU A 358 -9.58 11.69 -21.71
CA GLU A 358 -10.98 11.87 -21.32
C GLU A 358 -11.61 10.49 -21.16
N THR A 359 -12.03 10.16 -19.93
CA THR A 359 -12.96 9.06 -19.74
C THR A 359 -14.30 9.44 -20.39
N GLY A 360 -15.09 8.44 -20.78
CA GLY A 360 -16.26 8.65 -21.66
C GLY A 360 -17.42 9.46 -21.08
N LEU A 361 -17.31 10.00 -19.86
CA LEU A 361 -18.32 10.84 -19.20
C LEU A 361 -17.68 12.14 -18.72
N SER A 362 -18.39 13.25 -18.90
CA SER A 362 -17.96 14.55 -18.39
C SER A 362 -18.17 14.66 -16.88
N PHE A 363 -17.39 15.54 -16.24
CA PHE A 363 -17.53 15.87 -14.82
C PHE A 363 -18.96 16.25 -14.43
N ALA A 364 -19.66 17.00 -15.29
CA ALA A 364 -21.06 17.38 -15.06
C ALA A 364 -22.01 16.18 -15.14
N GLU A 365 -21.86 15.30 -16.13
CA GLU A 365 -22.70 14.10 -16.24
C GLU A 365 -22.51 13.13 -15.06
N VAL A 366 -21.31 13.06 -14.50
CA VAL A 366 -21.06 12.26 -13.29
C VAL A 366 -21.68 12.92 -12.06
N GLY A 367 -21.54 14.26 -11.90
CA GLY A 367 -22.20 14.99 -10.82
C GLY A 367 -23.73 14.88 -10.86
N ASP A 368 -24.34 14.97 -12.04
CA ASP A 368 -25.79 14.81 -12.21
C ASP A 368 -26.27 13.41 -11.77
N ARG A 369 -25.53 12.36 -12.12
CA ARG A 369 -25.85 10.99 -11.71
C ARG A 369 -25.68 10.78 -10.21
N LEU A 370 -24.58 11.28 -9.66
CA LEU A 370 -24.32 11.24 -8.22
C LEU A 370 -25.46 11.92 -7.44
N ALA A 371 -25.97 13.04 -7.96
CA ALA A 371 -27.13 13.72 -7.39
C ALA A 371 -28.43 12.92 -7.56
N ASP A 372 -28.67 12.31 -8.72
CA ASP A 372 -29.83 11.43 -8.95
C ASP A 372 -29.85 10.27 -7.94
N ASP A 373 -28.71 9.60 -7.75
CA ASP A 373 -28.57 8.46 -6.82
C ASP A 373 -28.74 8.90 -5.36
N ALA A 374 -28.16 10.04 -4.97
CA ALA A 374 -28.34 10.60 -3.64
C ALA A 374 -29.81 10.97 -3.33
N CYS A 375 -30.50 11.58 -4.31
CA CYS A 375 -31.90 11.96 -4.16
C CYS A 375 -32.82 10.75 -4.11
N ALA A 376 -32.58 9.72 -4.93
CA ALA A 376 -33.32 8.47 -4.85
C ALA A 376 -33.20 7.82 -3.46
N ALA A 377 -31.97 7.77 -2.91
CA ALA A 377 -31.76 7.26 -1.55
C ALA A 377 -32.48 8.09 -0.49
N ALA A 378 -32.50 9.42 -0.63
CA ALA A 378 -33.26 10.30 0.26
C ALA A 378 -34.77 10.02 0.18
N GLU A 379 -35.35 9.85 -1.02
CA GLU A 379 -36.76 9.51 -1.20
C GLU A 379 -37.14 8.16 -0.56
N ASP A 380 -36.21 7.20 -0.55
CA ASP A 380 -36.39 5.89 0.09
C ASP A 380 -36.14 5.90 1.62
N GLY A 381 -35.79 7.06 2.19
CA GLY A 381 -35.55 7.24 3.62
C GLY A 381 -34.13 6.92 4.08
N GLU A 382 -33.20 6.71 3.14
CA GLU A 382 -31.78 6.36 3.35
C GLU A 382 -30.87 7.56 2.99
N ARG A 383 -31.27 8.76 3.45
CA ARG A 383 -30.59 10.01 3.08
C ARG A 383 -29.08 9.95 3.34
N VAL A 384 -28.30 10.32 2.32
CA VAL A 384 -26.84 10.26 2.34
C VAL A 384 -26.25 11.23 3.36
N SER A 385 -25.57 10.68 4.36
CA SER A 385 -24.94 11.46 5.43
C SER A 385 -23.61 12.10 4.97
N THR A 386 -22.90 11.47 4.03
CA THR A 386 -21.66 12.02 3.47
C THR A 386 -21.47 11.56 2.04
N VAL A 387 -21.19 12.51 1.15
CA VAL A 387 -20.65 12.24 -0.19
C VAL A 387 -19.14 12.41 -0.14
N LEU A 388 -18.39 11.37 -0.49
CA LEU A 388 -16.93 11.38 -0.63
C LEU A 388 -16.57 11.43 -2.12
N VAL A 389 -15.92 12.50 -2.55
CA VAL A 389 -15.46 12.72 -3.93
C VAL A 389 -14.08 13.34 -3.92
N HIS A 390 -13.31 13.21 -4.99
CA HIS A 390 -12.00 13.87 -5.05
C HIS A 390 -12.12 15.39 -5.16
N ASP A 391 -13.00 15.89 -6.02
CA ASP A 391 -13.31 17.31 -6.16
C ASP A 391 -14.72 17.54 -5.60
N ALA A 392 -14.82 18.32 -4.52
CA ALA A 392 -16.07 18.57 -3.82
C ALA A 392 -17.16 19.15 -4.73
N ASN A 393 -16.79 19.81 -5.84
CA ASN A 393 -17.74 20.34 -6.81
C ASN A 393 -18.57 19.24 -7.52
N LEU A 394 -18.15 17.96 -7.48
CA LEU A 394 -18.99 16.85 -7.98
C LEU A 394 -20.28 16.69 -7.17
N GLY A 395 -20.27 17.07 -5.89
CA GLY A 395 -21.44 16.97 -5.01
C GLY A 395 -22.34 18.21 -5.00
N ASP A 396 -21.99 19.27 -5.76
CA ASP A 396 -22.72 20.55 -5.74
C ASP A 396 -24.20 20.37 -6.11
N GLU A 397 -24.49 19.57 -7.14
CA GLU A 397 -25.86 19.34 -7.59
C GLU A 397 -26.67 18.55 -6.53
N ALA A 398 -26.04 17.61 -5.83
CA ALA A 398 -26.67 16.85 -4.76
C ALA A 398 -27.00 17.74 -3.55
N LEU A 399 -26.12 18.70 -3.23
CA LEU A 399 -26.37 19.73 -2.22
C LEU A 399 -27.46 20.72 -2.66
N ALA A 400 -27.41 21.18 -3.90
CA ALA A 400 -28.38 22.12 -4.46
C ALA A 400 -29.79 21.54 -4.46
N ARG A 401 -29.95 20.24 -4.69
CA ARG A 401 -31.25 19.55 -4.58
C ARG A 401 -31.66 19.23 -3.13
N GLY A 402 -30.76 19.36 -2.17
CA GLY A 402 -31.02 19.12 -0.74
C GLY A 402 -30.93 17.66 -0.30
N CYS A 403 -30.35 16.79 -1.13
CA CYS A 403 -30.40 15.33 -0.93
C CYS A 403 -29.31 14.78 0.01
N VAL A 404 -28.32 15.59 0.41
CA VAL A 404 -27.13 15.15 1.17
C VAL A 404 -26.81 16.07 2.34
N ASP A 405 -26.19 15.53 3.40
CA ASP A 405 -25.80 16.29 4.60
C ASP A 405 -24.46 17.01 4.45
N LEU A 406 -23.48 16.32 3.88
CA LEU A 406 -22.11 16.77 3.78
C LEU A 406 -21.48 16.23 2.48
N VAL A 407 -20.78 17.08 1.75
CA VAL A 407 -19.88 16.69 0.66
C VAL A 407 -18.46 16.98 1.13
N VAL A 408 -17.59 15.98 1.06
CA VAL A 408 -16.17 16.13 1.38
C VAL A 408 -15.29 15.72 0.19
N GLY A 409 -14.19 16.45 0.00
CA GLY A 409 -13.16 16.11 -0.99
C GLY A 409 -11.83 16.81 -0.77
N GLY A 410 -11.03 16.93 -1.82
CA GLY A 410 -9.71 17.59 -1.86
C GLY A 410 -9.46 18.30 -3.20
N HIS A 411 -8.48 17.85 -3.99
CA HIS A 411 -8.15 18.33 -5.35
C HIS A 411 -7.47 19.71 -5.42
N THR A 412 -8.04 20.71 -4.76
CA THR A 412 -7.55 22.11 -4.85
C THR A 412 -6.28 22.34 -4.05
N HIS A 413 -5.94 21.39 -3.17
CA HIS A 413 -4.84 21.45 -2.22
C HIS A 413 -4.91 22.59 -1.19
N VAL A 414 -6.06 23.24 -1.08
CA VAL A 414 -6.30 24.34 -0.17
C VAL A 414 -7.57 24.03 0.59
N GLN A 415 -7.47 24.10 1.92
CA GLN A 415 -8.63 23.93 2.78
C GLN A 415 -9.71 24.96 2.43
N SER A 416 -10.95 24.50 2.28
CA SER A 416 -12.12 25.34 2.10
C SER A 416 -13.32 24.73 2.80
N GLY A 417 -14.17 25.59 3.37
CA GLY A 417 -15.37 25.18 4.11
C GLY A 417 -15.22 25.21 5.64
N PRO A 418 -16.26 24.79 6.37
CA PRO A 418 -17.47 24.19 5.83
C PRO A 418 -18.39 25.28 5.27
N GLU A 419 -18.80 25.13 4.01
CA GLU A 419 -19.71 26.07 3.36
C GLU A 419 -21.14 25.51 3.42
N ALA A 420 -22.05 26.24 4.06
CA ALA A 420 -23.45 25.87 4.13
C ALA A 420 -24.16 26.17 2.79
N VAL A 421 -24.86 25.17 2.25
CA VAL A 421 -25.64 25.27 1.01
C VAL A 421 -27.10 25.00 1.35
N GLU A 422 -27.98 25.97 1.09
CA GLU A 422 -29.42 25.80 1.18
C GLU A 422 -29.94 25.20 -0.12
N GLY A 423 -30.46 23.97 -0.05
CA GLY A 423 -31.03 23.25 -1.18
C GLY A 423 -32.42 23.77 -1.57
N GLU A 424 -32.88 23.36 -2.74
CA GLU A 424 -34.20 23.72 -3.31
C GLU A 424 -35.38 23.24 -2.46
N ASP A 425 -35.19 22.17 -1.68
CA ASP A 425 -36.14 21.63 -0.71
C ASP A 425 -36.11 22.38 0.65
N GLY A 426 -35.22 23.36 0.81
CA GLY A 426 -34.99 24.10 2.04
C GLY A 426 -34.10 23.37 3.05
N ALA A 427 -33.57 22.19 2.73
CA ALA A 427 -32.59 21.50 3.56
C ALA A 427 -31.22 22.19 3.43
N THR A 428 -30.50 22.31 4.54
CA THR A 428 -29.11 22.78 4.55
C THR A 428 -28.18 21.59 4.56
N GLY A 429 -27.29 21.52 3.56
CA GLY A 429 -26.11 20.65 3.55
C GLY A 429 -24.82 21.47 3.63
N TYR A 430 -23.68 20.79 3.67
CA TYR A 430 -22.38 21.45 3.77
C TYR A 430 -21.38 20.90 2.74
N SER A 431 -20.50 21.75 2.24
CA SER A 431 -19.35 21.34 1.43
C SER A 431 -18.04 21.61 2.17
N TRP A 432 -17.11 20.66 2.09
CA TRP A 432 -15.77 20.76 2.67
C TRP A 432 -14.72 20.25 1.69
N THR A 433 -13.64 21.01 1.55
CA THR A 433 -12.45 20.62 0.79
C THR A 433 -11.26 20.55 1.74
N ASN A 434 -10.67 19.37 1.89
CA ASN A 434 -9.41 19.18 2.59
C ASN A 434 -8.27 19.88 1.82
N GLY A 435 -7.26 20.34 2.54
CA GLY A 435 -5.98 20.63 1.94
C GLY A 435 -5.29 19.37 1.38
N THR A 436 -3.98 19.42 1.33
CA THR A 436 -3.17 18.30 0.85
C THR A 436 -2.58 17.50 2.00
N THR A 437 -2.92 16.22 2.12
CA THR A 437 -2.32 15.35 3.13
C THR A 437 -0.84 15.14 2.88
N GLY A 438 -0.40 15.10 1.62
CA GLY A 438 1.01 14.93 1.28
C GLY A 438 1.86 16.21 1.35
N GLY A 439 1.27 17.40 1.52
CA GLY A 439 2.04 18.65 1.41
C GLY A 439 2.60 18.89 -0.01
N ALA A 440 1.83 18.49 -1.04
CA ALA A 440 2.28 18.29 -2.43
C ALA A 440 2.35 19.55 -3.33
N ALA A 441 3.43 20.32 -3.36
CA ALA A 441 3.48 21.49 -4.28
C ALA A 441 3.41 21.14 -5.80
N TYR A 442 3.64 19.88 -6.17
CA TYR A 442 3.62 19.32 -7.52
C TYR A 442 3.03 17.90 -7.47
N ALA A 443 2.80 17.28 -8.64
CA ALA A 443 2.21 15.95 -8.77
C ALA A 443 2.97 14.83 -8.03
N ILE A 444 4.27 14.97 -7.74
CA ILE A 444 5.02 14.03 -6.89
C ILE A 444 5.44 14.76 -5.60
N ALA A 445 5.06 14.23 -4.45
CA ALA A 445 5.33 14.78 -3.11
C ALA A 445 6.35 13.95 -2.31
N LEU A 446 7.34 13.38 -2.99
CA LEU A 446 8.49 12.72 -2.34
C LEU A 446 9.49 13.77 -1.80
N GLY A 447 9.93 13.59 -0.56
CA GLY A 447 10.95 14.44 0.06
C GLY A 447 11.14 14.22 1.57
N SER A 448 12.22 14.77 2.13
CA SER A 448 12.52 14.62 3.57
C SER A 448 11.54 15.33 4.51
N LYS A 449 10.66 16.18 3.99
CA LYS A 449 9.58 16.84 4.72
C LYS A 449 8.56 17.41 3.71
N PRO A 450 7.35 17.81 4.16
CA PRO A 450 6.36 18.47 3.30
C PRO A 450 6.94 19.72 2.63
N ARG A 451 6.61 19.94 1.35
CA ARG A 451 7.07 21.13 0.58
C ARG A 451 6.16 22.35 0.79
N ARG A 452 4.91 22.10 1.14
CA ARG A 452 3.94 23.04 1.70
C ARG A 452 3.32 22.38 2.93
N ASP A 453 2.54 23.16 3.68
CA ASP A 453 1.87 22.61 4.85
C ASP A 453 0.99 21.42 4.44
N ALA A 454 1.12 20.33 5.20
CA ALA A 454 0.36 19.10 5.02
C ALA A 454 -0.85 19.11 5.96
N GLU A 455 -2.00 18.62 5.50
CA GLU A 455 -3.26 18.73 6.23
C GLU A 455 -4.14 17.49 6.14
N VAL A 456 -4.77 17.17 7.26
CA VAL A 456 -5.88 16.22 7.34
C VAL A 456 -7.07 16.92 7.97
N SER A 457 -8.26 16.44 7.66
CA SER A 457 -9.50 16.90 8.29
C SER A 457 -10.13 15.77 9.09
N LEU A 458 -10.86 16.12 10.14
CA LEU A 458 -11.60 15.21 10.98
C LEU A 458 -13.07 15.56 10.84
N VAL A 459 -13.89 14.57 10.54
CA VAL A 459 -15.35 14.69 10.50
C VAL A 459 -15.90 13.92 11.69
N THR A 460 -16.65 14.58 12.57
CA THR A 460 -17.34 13.89 13.67
C THR A 460 -18.79 13.67 13.30
N TYR A 461 -19.27 12.47 13.61
CA TYR A 461 -20.64 12.04 13.40
C TYR A 461 -21.30 11.69 14.74
N ALA A 462 -22.58 12.02 14.86
CA ALA A 462 -23.45 11.56 15.94
C ALA A 462 -24.81 11.21 15.35
N ASP A 463 -25.44 10.15 15.87
CA ASP A 463 -26.77 9.69 15.42
C ASP A 463 -26.87 9.54 13.88
N GLY A 464 -25.83 9.00 13.24
CA GLY A 464 -25.80 8.76 11.80
C GLY A 464 -25.48 9.99 10.94
N ARG A 465 -25.23 11.16 11.51
CA ARG A 465 -25.09 12.43 10.77
C ARG A 465 -23.85 13.22 11.17
N PRO A 466 -23.26 14.02 10.26
CA PRO A 466 -22.11 14.85 10.60
C PRO A 466 -22.54 16.00 11.54
N VAL A 467 -21.74 16.26 12.57
CA VAL A 467 -21.98 17.29 13.58
C VAL A 467 -20.90 18.37 13.63
N GLY A 468 -19.76 18.13 12.98
CA GLY A 468 -18.77 19.18 12.73
C GLY A 468 -17.47 18.64 12.15
N LEU A 469 -16.60 19.59 11.82
CA LEU A 469 -15.33 19.34 11.18
C LEU A 469 -14.21 20.08 11.91
N GLN A 470 -13.00 19.53 11.83
CA GLN A 470 -11.79 20.17 12.33
C GLN A 470 -10.59 19.75 11.50
N TRP A 471 -9.76 20.70 11.07
CA TRP A 471 -8.52 20.39 10.36
C TRP A 471 -7.31 20.41 11.29
N VAL A 472 -6.30 19.63 10.93
CA VAL A 472 -4.98 19.61 11.58
C VAL A 472 -3.92 19.73 10.51
N ARG A 473 -2.99 20.65 10.71
CA ARG A 473 -1.97 21.01 9.74
C ARG A 473 -0.57 20.87 10.32
N LEU A 474 0.26 20.06 9.66
CA LEU A 474 1.71 19.99 9.88
C LEU A 474 2.40 21.00 8.97
N ARG A 475 3.07 21.97 9.57
CA ARG A 475 3.85 22.96 8.81
C ARG A 475 5.19 22.39 8.36
N THR A 476 5.75 22.99 7.32
CA THR A 476 7.06 22.58 6.76
C THR A 476 8.26 22.76 7.71
N ASP A 477 8.07 23.41 8.86
CA ASP A 477 9.03 23.55 9.95
C ASP A 477 8.83 22.51 11.07
N GLY A 478 7.87 21.60 10.92
CA GLY A 478 7.55 20.53 11.88
C GLY A 478 6.57 20.95 12.99
N SER A 479 6.07 22.18 12.97
CA SER A 479 5.13 22.65 13.98
C SER A 479 3.66 22.49 13.57
N TRP A 480 2.81 22.34 14.59
CA TRP A 480 1.39 22.07 14.41
C TRP A 480 0.53 23.33 14.36
N ARG A 481 -0.57 23.25 13.62
CA ARG A 481 -1.74 24.13 13.75
C ARG A 481 -2.98 23.26 13.76
N VAL A 482 -3.85 23.51 14.73
CA VAL A 482 -5.16 22.89 14.82
C VAL A 482 -6.20 23.95 14.52
N GLY A 483 -7.13 23.65 13.64
CA GLY A 483 -8.27 24.50 13.32
C GLY A 483 -9.24 24.60 14.50
N GLU A 484 -10.05 25.65 14.52
CA GLU A 484 -11.20 25.67 15.42
C GLU A 484 -12.18 24.55 15.04
N TRP A 485 -12.94 24.05 16.02
CA TRP A 485 -14.03 23.11 15.76
C TRP A 485 -15.17 23.86 15.07
N GLU A 486 -15.57 23.40 13.88
CA GLU A 486 -16.61 24.03 13.07
C GLU A 486 -17.87 23.14 13.07
N PRO A 487 -18.89 23.48 13.87
CA PRO A 487 -20.11 22.67 13.93
C PRO A 487 -20.88 22.75 12.60
N VAL A 488 -21.40 21.62 12.15
CA VAL A 488 -22.38 21.56 11.06
C VAL A 488 -23.71 21.11 11.62
N THR A 489 -24.80 21.63 11.09
CA THR A 489 -26.16 21.26 11.54
C THR A 489 -27.02 21.00 10.31
N PRO A 490 -26.83 19.85 9.65
CA PRO A 490 -27.60 19.55 8.46
C PRO A 490 -29.10 19.48 8.80
N ALA A 491 -29.94 20.02 7.91
CA ALA A 491 -31.36 20.19 8.21
C ALA A 491 -32.04 18.86 8.53
N PRO A 492 -33.01 18.81 9.47
CA PRO A 492 -33.70 17.57 9.81
C PRO A 492 -34.35 16.96 8.57
N PHE A 493 -34.06 15.69 8.29
CA PHE A 493 -34.78 14.97 7.25
C PHE A 493 -36.19 14.65 7.75
N THR A 494 -37.19 15.31 7.18
CA THR A 494 -38.59 14.88 7.28
C THR A 494 -38.90 14.09 6.00
N PRO A 495 -38.87 12.75 6.02
CA PRO A 495 -39.53 12.00 4.98
C PRO A 495 -41.00 12.40 5.07
N ASP A 496 -41.52 13.03 4.02
CA ASP A 496 -42.95 13.33 3.97
C ASP A 496 -43.74 12.02 4.22
N LEU A 497 -44.68 12.09 5.16
CA LEU A 497 -45.54 11.00 5.64
C LEU A 497 -46.36 10.31 4.55
#